data_AF-A0A971KHJ5-F1
#
_entry.id   AF-A0A971KHJ5-F1
#
_cell.length_a   1.000
_cell.length_b   1.000
_cell.length_c   1.000
_cell.angle_alpha   90.00
_cell.angle_beta   90.00
_cell.angle_gamma   90.00
#
_symmetry.space_group_name_H-M   'P 1'
#
loop_
_entity.id
_entity.type
_entity.pdbx_description
1 polymer ?
#
loop_
_entity_poly.entity_id
_entity_poly.type
_entity_poly.pdbx_seq_one_letter_code
_entity_poly.pdbx_strand_id
1 'polypeptide(L)'
;MSPTPVKNKVSYLEPLMMLFVGILIVANITAQKFVDVRLLGITLSVDVGTLLLFPLLYIFSDVLVEVWGFAVARKVVWYGFGMQVLAAVLFSLAVAMPYSEYFTSQEAFKTV
;
A
#
# COMPACT_ATOMS: atom_id res chain seq x y z
N MET A 1 -42.04 8.95 21.58
CA MET A 1 -40.78 8.19 21.67
C MET A 1 -39.85 8.77 20.63
N SER A 2 -38.93 9.65 21.03
CA SER A 2 -37.93 10.20 20.11
C SER A 2 -36.94 9.08 19.72
N PRO A 3 -36.52 8.98 18.44
CA PRO A 3 -35.47 8.04 18.07
C PRO A 3 -34.19 8.43 18.79
N THR A 4 -33.67 7.53 19.61
CA THR A 4 -32.37 7.68 20.27
C THR A 4 -31.29 7.81 19.20
N PRO A 5 -30.38 8.80 19.30
CA PRO A 5 -29.30 8.96 18.34
C PRO A 5 -28.40 7.73 18.44
N VAL A 6 -28.25 7.00 17.33
CA VAL A 6 -27.29 5.90 17.23
C VAL A 6 -25.91 6.53 17.41
N LYS A 7 -25.28 6.27 18.55
CA LYS A 7 -23.94 6.75 18.87
C LYS A 7 -22.99 6.08 17.88
N ASN A 8 -22.60 6.80 16.82
CA ASN A 8 -21.52 6.38 15.93
C ASN A 8 -20.27 6.21 16.79
N LYS A 9 -19.98 4.98 17.21
CA LYS A 9 -18.64 4.63 17.67
C LYS A 9 -17.78 4.74 16.42
N VAL A 10 -16.98 5.80 16.34
CA VAL A 10 -15.97 5.93 15.29
C VAL A 10 -15.11 4.68 15.39
N SER A 11 -15.26 3.78 14.43
CA SER A 11 -14.55 2.51 14.42
C SER A 11 -13.13 2.83 14.00
N TYR A 12 -12.19 2.79 14.95
CA TYR A 12 -10.76 3.02 14.65
C TYR A 12 -10.22 2.06 13.58
N LEU A 13 -10.93 0.95 13.30
CA LEU A 13 -10.63 0.02 12.22
C LEU A 13 -10.64 0.67 10.84
N GLU A 14 -11.61 1.53 10.55
CA GLU A 14 -11.78 2.13 9.22
C GLU A 14 -10.59 3.02 8.81
N PRO A 15 -10.19 4.04 9.60
CA PRO A 15 -9.02 4.85 9.27
C PRO A 15 -7.72 4.03 9.29
N LEU A 16 -7.61 3.05 10.19
CA LEU A 16 -6.45 2.16 10.24
C LEU A 16 -6.32 1.32 8.96
N MET A 17 -7.44 0.76 8.49
CA MET A 17 -7.51 -0.01 7.26
C MET A 17 -7.16 0.86 6.05
N MET A 18 -7.71 2.08 5.95
CA MET A 18 -7.36 3.02 4.88
C MET A 18 -5.88 3.36 4.88
N LEU A 19 -5.29 3.61 6.06
CA LEU A 19 -3.87 3.89 6.21
C LEU A 19 -3.02 2.68 5.82
N PHE A 20 -3.37 1.49 6.27
CA PHE A 20 -2.68 0.24 5.94
C PHE A 20 -2.66 0.00 4.42
N VAL A 21 -3.81 0.12 3.76
CA VAL A 21 -3.92 -0.04 2.31
C VAL A 21 -3.12 1.04 1.57
N GLY A 22 -3.18 2.29 2.04
CA GLY A 22 -2.38 3.38 1.47
C GLY A 22 -0.87 3.12 1.57
N ILE A 23 -0.39 2.67 2.73
CA ILE A 23 1.02 2.31 2.93
C ILE A 23 1.40 1.15 1.99
N LEU A 24 0.54 0.16 1.82
CA LEU A 24 0.78 -1.00 0.97
C LEU A 24 0.92 -0.63 -0.51
N ILE A 25 0.12 0.33 -1.00
CA ILE A 25 0.24 0.89 -2.35
C ILE A 25 1.56 1.62 -2.52
N VAL A 26 1.89 2.52 -1.57
CA VAL A 26 3.15 3.29 -1.61
C VAL A 26 4.37 2.37 -1.55
N ALA A 27 4.32 1.31 -0.74
CA ALA A 27 5.37 0.29 -0.66
C ALA A 27 5.64 -0.38 -2.00
N ASN A 28 4.59 -0.76 -2.73
CA ASN A 28 4.77 -1.39 -4.04
C ASN A 28 5.34 -0.44 -5.10
N ILE A 29 4.95 0.84 -5.09
CA ILE A 29 5.51 1.83 -6.02
C ILE A 29 6.98 2.09 -5.70
N THR A 30 7.31 2.24 -4.42
CA THR A 30 8.69 2.52 -3.98
C THR A 30 9.61 1.31 -4.07
N ALA A 31 9.06 0.10 -4.19
CA ALA A 31 9.82 -1.13 -4.40
C ALA A 31 10.54 -1.20 -5.77
N GLN A 32 10.21 -0.31 -6.72
CA GLN A 32 10.94 -0.17 -7.98
C GLN A 32 12.37 0.36 -7.80
N LYS A 33 12.66 0.99 -6.66
CA LYS A 33 13.99 1.52 -6.35
C LYS A 33 14.71 0.59 -5.39
N PHE A 34 15.91 0.16 -5.78
CA PHE A 34 16.80 -0.63 -4.92
C PHE A 34 17.92 0.23 -4.34
N VAL A 35 18.34 -0.11 -3.12
CA VAL A 35 19.48 0.48 -2.43
C VAL A 35 20.40 -0.64 -1.96
N ASP A 36 21.69 -0.47 -2.25
CA ASP A 36 22.73 -1.37 -1.77
C ASP A 36 23.15 -0.97 -0.36
N VAL A 37 22.86 -1.85 0.61
CA VAL A 37 23.26 -1.68 2.00
C VAL A 37 24.43 -2.63 2.27
N ARG A 38 25.56 -2.08 2.70
CA ARG A 38 26.74 -2.87 3.09
C ARG A 38 26.64 -3.20 4.58
N LEU A 39 26.43 -4.47 4.90
CA LEU A 39 26.34 -4.96 6.27
C LEU A 39 27.34 -6.09 6.48
N LEU A 40 28.21 -5.97 7.49
CA LEU A 40 29.19 -7.00 7.87
C LEU A 40 30.06 -7.53 6.70
N GLY A 41 30.39 -6.65 5.73
CA GLY A 41 31.19 -7.02 4.56
C GLY A 41 30.41 -7.65 3.40
N ILE A 42 29.10 -7.83 3.54
CA ILE A 42 28.20 -8.32 2.49
C ILE A 42 27.39 -7.13 1.95
N THR A 43 27.32 -6.99 0.62
CA THR A 43 26.43 -6.01 -0.02
C THR A 43 25.07 -6.67 -0.23
N LEU A 44 24.04 -6.14 0.43
CA LEU A 44 22.65 -6.58 0.29
C LEU A 44 21.88 -5.50 -0.48
N SER A 45 21.32 -5.87 -1.63
CA SER A 45 20.41 -5.00 -2.37
C SER A 45 19.00 -5.19 -1.81
N VAL A 46 18.43 -4.12 -1.24
CA VAL A 46 17.08 -4.13 -0.66
C VAL A 46 16.25 -3.06 -1.37
N ASP A 47 14.98 -3.36 -1.66
CA ASP A 47 14.09 -2.36 -2.23
C ASP A 47 13.69 -1.32 -1.17
N VAL A 48 13.55 -0.06 -1.61
CA VAL A 48 13.30 1.08 -0.72
C VAL A 48 11.93 0.98 -0.04
N GLY A 49 10.94 0.43 -0.74
CA GLY A 49 9.61 0.22 -0.20
C GLY A 49 9.63 -0.70 1.02
N THR A 50 10.25 -1.87 0.90
CA THR A 50 10.46 -2.80 2.01
C THR A 50 11.31 -2.16 3.09
N LEU A 51 12.45 -1.56 2.75
CA LEU A 51 13.35 -1.00 3.77
C LEU A 51 12.66 0.03 4.68
N LEU A 52 11.85 0.93 4.11
CA LEU A 52 11.21 2.01 4.86
C LEU A 52 9.85 1.61 5.46
N LEU A 53 9.04 0.85 4.73
CA LEU A 53 7.62 0.65 5.06
C LEU A 53 7.35 -0.72 5.67
N PHE A 54 8.28 -1.67 5.58
CA PHE A 54 8.11 -2.98 6.21
C PHE A 54 7.96 -2.91 7.74
N PRO A 55 8.76 -2.13 8.50
CA PRO A 55 8.56 -2.01 9.95
C PRO A 55 7.18 -1.46 10.30
N LEU A 56 6.69 -0.51 9.50
CA LEU A 56 5.39 0.11 9.69
C LEU A 56 4.26 -0.89 9.40
N LEU A 57 4.32 -1.58 8.26
CA LEU A 57 3.35 -2.61 7.88
C LEU A 57 3.30 -3.76 8.89
N TYR A 58 4.42 -4.13 9.48
CA TYR A 58 4.48 -5.16 10.53
C TYR A 58 3.67 -4.74 11.76
N ILE A 59 3.89 -3.52 12.28
CA ILE A 59 3.15 -2.99 13.43
C ILE A 59 1.64 -2.95 13.14
N PHE A 60 1.25 -2.44 11.98
CA PHE A 60 -0.16 -2.40 11.60
C PHE A 60 -0.76 -3.80 11.51
N SER A 61 -0.05 -4.76 10.90
CA SER A 61 -0.55 -6.12 10.73
C SER A 61 -0.74 -6.84 12.07
N ASP A 62 0.20 -6.65 13.00
CA ASP A 62 0.14 -7.26 14.33
C ASP A 62 -1.01 -6.68 15.16
N VAL A 63 -1.09 -5.34 15.25
CA VAL A 63 -2.19 -4.63 15.93
C VAL A 63 -3.55 -5.02 15.35
N LEU A 64 -3.62 -5.24 14.05
CA LEU A 64 -4.88 -5.57 13.39
C LEU A 64 -5.36 -6.98 13.75
N VAL A 65 -4.45 -7.95 13.86
CA VAL A 65 -4.76 -9.31 14.32
C VAL A 65 -5.04 -9.34 15.83
N GLU A 66 -4.31 -8.58 16.64
CA GLU A 66 -4.45 -8.59 18.10
C GLU A 66 -5.75 -7.92 18.57
N VAL A 67 -6.13 -6.78 17.99
CA VAL A 67 -7.28 -5.99 18.44
C VAL A 67 -8.59 -6.44 17.78
N TRP A 68 -8.57 -6.76 16.48
CA TRP A 68 -9.79 -7.12 15.72
C TRP A 68 -9.86 -8.59 15.32
N GLY A 69 -8.83 -9.38 15.62
CA GLY A 69 -8.80 -10.80 15.35
C GLY A 69 -8.47 -11.15 13.89
N PHE A 70 -8.12 -12.42 13.69
CA PHE A 70 -7.67 -12.96 12.41
C PHE A 70 -8.72 -12.86 11.28
N ALA A 71 -10.01 -13.01 11.60
CA ALA A 71 -11.07 -12.97 10.59
C ALA A 71 -11.20 -11.59 9.94
N VAL A 72 -11.07 -10.51 10.72
CA VAL A 72 -11.06 -9.13 10.22
C VAL A 72 -9.76 -8.87 9.48
N ALA A 73 -8.62 -9.31 10.02
CA ALA A 73 -7.32 -9.14 9.38
C ALA A 73 -7.24 -9.74 7.98
N ARG A 74 -7.76 -10.95 7.80
CA ARG A 74 -7.85 -11.57 6.48
C ARG A 74 -8.61 -10.70 5.47
N LYS A 75 -9.73 -10.07 5.88
CA LYS A 75 -10.50 -9.19 4.99
C LYS A 75 -9.72 -7.94 4.60
N VAL A 76 -9.03 -7.32 5.56
CA VAL A 76 -8.20 -6.13 5.29
C VAL A 76 -7.09 -6.43 4.28
N VAL A 77 -6.43 -7.59 4.42
CA VAL A 77 -5.43 -8.04 3.46
C VAL A 77 -6.02 -8.22 2.06
N TRP A 78 -7.22 -8.81 1.95
CA TRP A 78 -7.91 -8.95 0.66
C TRP A 78 -8.29 -7.60 0.04
N TYR A 79 -8.71 -6.61 0.84
CA TYR A 79 -8.97 -5.26 0.34
C TYR A 79 -7.69 -4.58 -0.15
N GLY A 80 -6.58 -4.71 0.59
CA GLY A 80 -5.27 -4.23 0.16
C GLY A 80 -4.84 -4.86 -1.16
N PHE A 81 -4.92 -6.19 -1.26
CA PHE A 81 -4.61 -6.92 -2.49
C PHE A 81 -5.48 -6.48 -3.67
N GLY A 82 -6.79 -6.32 -3.46
CA GLY A 82 -7.69 -5.83 -4.51
C GLY A 82 -7.30 -4.45 -5.03
N MET A 83 -6.89 -3.54 -4.14
CA MET A 83 -6.40 -2.22 -4.53
C MET A 83 -5.07 -2.27 -5.29
N GLN A 84 -4.17 -3.20 -4.95
CA GLN A 84 -2.94 -3.42 -5.71
C GLN A 84 -3.21 -3.87 -7.15
N VAL A 85 -4.11 -4.84 -7.32
CA VAL A 85 -4.50 -5.31 -8.64
C VAL A 85 -5.14 -4.18 -9.45
N LEU A 86 -6.03 -3.41 -8.84
CA LEU A 86 -6.63 -2.24 -9.48
C LEU A 86 -5.57 -1.22 -9.92
N ALA A 87 -4.62 -0.88 -9.04
CA ALA A 87 -3.53 0.03 -9.36
C ALA A 87 -2.69 -0.48 -10.54
N ALA A 88 -2.32 -1.77 -10.54
CA ALA A 88 -1.55 -2.37 -11.63
C ALA A 88 -2.29 -2.33 -12.97
N VAL A 89 -3.60 -2.61 -12.98
CA VAL A 89 -4.44 -2.51 -14.19
C VAL A 89 -4.51 -1.06 -14.68
N LEU A 90 -4.75 -0.10 -13.78
CA LEU A 90 -4.85 1.32 -14.14
C LEU A 90 -3.54 1.88 -14.67
N PHE A 91 -2.39 1.52 -14.06
CA PHE A 91 -1.07 1.93 -14.58
C PHE A 91 -0.79 1.31 -15.95
N SER A 92 -1.13 0.04 -16.15
CA SER A 92 -0.98 -0.63 -17.45
C SER A 92 -1.81 0.04 -18.54
N LEU A 93 -3.06 0.40 -18.22
CA LEU A 93 -3.94 1.14 -19.13
C LEU A 93 -3.40 2.55 -19.41
N ALA A 94 -2.89 3.24 -18.39
CA ALA A 94 -2.29 4.56 -18.56
C ALA A 94 -1.08 4.53 -19.50
N VAL A 95 -0.24 3.50 -19.41
CA VAL A 95 0.90 3.28 -20.31
C VAL A 95 0.46 3.00 -21.75
N ALA A 96 -0.65 2.28 -21.94
CA ALA A 96 -1.14 1.88 -23.26
C ALA A 96 -1.87 3.01 -24.01
N MET A 97 -2.36 4.03 -23.32
CA MET A 97 -3.07 5.15 -23.95
C MET A 97 -2.13 6.04 -24.79
N PRO A 98 -2.64 6.66 -25.86
CA PRO A 98 -1.88 7.66 -26.61
C PRO A 98 -1.61 8.86 -25.70
N TYR A 99 -0.36 9.33 -25.71
CA TYR A 99 0.07 10.49 -24.94
C TYR A 99 0.02 11.75 -25.80
N SER A 100 -0.23 12.88 -25.14
CA SER A 100 -0.22 14.20 -25.79
C SER A 100 1.21 14.59 -26.19
N GLU A 101 1.36 15.41 -27.23
CA GLU A 101 2.65 16.02 -27.60
C GLU A 101 3.28 16.83 -26.45
N TYR A 102 2.48 17.30 -25.49
CA TYR A 102 2.96 17.99 -24.29
C TYR A 102 3.56 17.04 -23.23
N PHE A 103 3.35 15.73 -23.35
CA PHE A 103 3.88 14.74 -22.42
C PHE A 103 5.21 14.18 -22.91
N THR A 104 6.29 14.79 -22.43
CA THR A 104 7.68 14.48 -22.84
C THR A 104 8.30 13.29 -22.11
N SER A 105 7.70 12.80 -21.03
CA SER A 105 8.27 11.75 -20.17
C SER A 105 7.61 10.37 -20.31
N GLN A 106 7.06 10.05 -21.50
CA GLN A 106 6.41 8.76 -21.74
C GLN A 106 7.33 7.56 -21.50
N GLU A 107 8.60 7.63 -21.92
CA GLU A 107 9.53 6.51 -21.70
C GLU A 107 9.82 6.27 -20.22
N ALA A 108 9.97 7.33 -19.44
CA ALA A 108 10.14 7.23 -17.98
C ALA A 108 8.88 6.69 -17.28
N PHE A 109 7.69 7.03 -17.78
CA PHE A 109 6.44 6.52 -17.22
C PHE A 109 6.22 5.03 -17.53
N LYS A 110 6.70 4.55 -18.69
CA LYS A 110 6.62 3.13 -19.06
C LYS A 110 7.47 2.20 -18.19
N THR A 111 8.51 2.73 -17.56
CA THR A 111 9.46 1.93 -16.77
C THR A 111 9.04 1.75 -15.30
N VAL A 112 7.94 2.37 -14.88
CA VAL A 112 7.39 2.30 -13.52
C VAL A 112 6.21 1.35 -13.48
#